data_AF-Q6R9F7-F1
#
_entry.id   AF-Q6R9F7-F1
#
_cell.length_a   1.000
_cell.length_b   1.000
_cell.length_c   1.000
_cell.angle_alpha   90.00
_cell.angle_beta   90.00
_cell.angle_gamma   90.00
#
_symmetry.space_group_name_H-M   'P 1'
#
loop_
_entity.id
_entity.type
_entity.pdbx_description
1 polymer ?
#
loop_
_entity_poly.entity_id
_entity_poly.type
_entity_poly.pdbx_seq_one_letter_code
_entity_poly.pdbx_strand_id
1 'polypeptide(L)'
;MINDFINQLNLTGKYRFGPVVYYQINIKEIPPLIYDVIRMEASKGYLWLDERNLDTHSLIGVYKCRVPMDLLVLKGLSNVILTTVIKAQPNISKFKDLKAMHYAFLNRQENVVKVVSIDLSDCMNYIPTSRILTSQKFTNQYGVYFNLVERIIDLPIYDFHNHCFFPSTGLTPIGEITHVILHNFYQNTVDSLLESRYPGITYSRYGHELFILCKQTDEFTIDDCDIDNILEVLDLYSVDIKWSSDGLLLADNNDKALILHEDGCLEVWNSEDI
;
A
#
# COMPACT_ATOMS: atom_id res chain seq x y z
N MET A 1 -12.77 -19.27 -12.32
CA MET A 1 -11.69 -18.85 -11.39
C MET A 1 -12.13 -18.85 -9.92
N ILE A 2 -13.24 -18.19 -9.55
CA ILE A 2 -13.73 -18.08 -8.15
C ILE A 2 -14.12 -19.43 -7.53
N ASN A 3 -15.01 -20.18 -8.19
CA ASN A 3 -15.38 -21.53 -7.74
C ASN A 3 -14.16 -22.46 -7.78
N ASP A 4 -13.27 -22.25 -8.74
CA ASP A 4 -12.02 -23.03 -8.85
C ASP A 4 -11.11 -22.77 -7.65
N PHE A 5 -10.96 -21.53 -7.18
CA PHE A 5 -10.14 -21.19 -6.00
C PHE A 5 -10.69 -21.83 -4.71
N ILE A 6 -12.00 -21.70 -4.47
CA ILE A 6 -12.65 -22.30 -3.29
C ILE A 6 -12.54 -23.83 -3.33
N ASN A 7 -12.80 -24.43 -4.50
CA ASN A 7 -12.72 -25.88 -4.70
C ASN A 7 -11.28 -26.41 -4.61
N GLN A 8 -10.29 -25.68 -5.16
CA GLN A 8 -8.88 -26.09 -5.15
C GLN A 8 -8.27 -26.06 -3.76
N LEU A 9 -8.69 -25.11 -2.91
CA LEU A 9 -8.14 -24.96 -1.56
C LEU A 9 -9.01 -25.58 -0.46
N ASN A 10 -10.16 -26.19 -0.81
CA ASN A 10 -11.16 -26.67 0.17
C ASN A 10 -11.46 -25.61 1.25
N LEU A 11 -11.51 -24.34 0.86
CA LEU A 11 -11.73 -23.24 1.78
C LEU A 11 -13.18 -23.24 2.22
N THR A 12 -13.44 -23.87 3.36
CA THR A 12 -14.69 -23.65 4.08
C THR A 12 -14.68 -22.25 4.67
N GLY A 13 -15.86 -21.67 4.94
CA GLY A 13 -15.97 -20.44 5.74
C GLY A 13 -15.35 -20.53 7.14
N LYS A 14 -14.78 -21.68 7.53
CA LYS A 14 -14.10 -21.94 8.81
C LYS A 14 -12.57 -21.93 8.73
N TYR A 15 -11.95 -21.62 7.59
CA TYR A 15 -10.48 -21.54 7.49
C TYR A 15 -9.89 -20.56 8.52
N ARG A 16 -8.94 -21.02 9.34
CA ARG A 16 -8.25 -20.19 10.33
C ARG A 16 -6.78 -20.10 9.95
N PHE A 17 -6.30 -18.87 9.80
CA PHE A 17 -4.88 -18.61 9.67
C PHE A 17 -4.15 -18.92 10.97
N GLY A 18 -2.90 -19.37 10.86
CA GLY A 18 -1.97 -19.36 11.98
C GLY A 18 -1.53 -17.93 12.34
N PRO A 19 -0.81 -17.76 13.46
CA PRO A 19 -0.29 -16.46 13.83
C PRO A 19 0.77 -15.98 12.82
N VAL A 20 0.86 -14.66 12.70
CA VAL A 20 1.97 -14.00 11.99
C VAL A 20 3.18 -14.07 12.90
N VAL A 21 4.35 -14.43 12.36
CA VAL A 21 5.59 -14.43 13.14
C VAL A 21 6.35 -13.14 12.83
N TYR A 22 6.68 -12.42 13.89
CA TYR A 22 7.49 -11.22 13.87
C TYR A 22 8.94 -11.54 14.31
N TYR A 23 9.89 -11.06 13.52
CA TYR A 23 11.32 -11.07 13.84
C TYR A 23 11.83 -9.64 13.88
N GLN A 24 12.63 -9.32 14.89
CA GLN A 24 13.35 -8.06 14.96
C GLN A 24 14.81 -8.34 14.69
N ILE A 25 15.32 -7.84 13.58
CA ILE A 25 16.65 -8.20 13.08
C ILE A 25 17.52 -6.96 13.06
N ASN A 26 18.70 -7.04 13.66
CA ASN A 26 19.72 -6.03 13.47
C ASN A 26 20.43 -6.27 12.13
N ILE A 27 20.34 -5.33 11.20
CA ILE A 27 20.97 -5.44 9.87
C ILE A 27 22.48 -5.65 9.99
N LYS A 28 23.12 -5.08 11.03
CA LYS A 28 24.55 -5.25 11.28
C LYS A 28 24.93 -6.69 11.68
N GLU A 29 23.97 -7.49 12.11
CA GLU A 29 24.18 -8.88 12.55
C GLU A 29 23.93 -9.90 11.44
N ILE A 30 23.41 -9.48 10.29
CA ILE A 30 23.17 -10.35 9.14
C ILE A 30 24.10 -10.01 7.98
N PRO A 31 24.54 -11.01 7.19
CA PRO A 31 25.26 -10.74 5.96
C PRO A 31 24.43 -9.88 4.99
N PRO A 32 25.05 -8.95 4.22
CA PRO A 32 24.33 -8.09 3.26
C PRO A 32 23.45 -8.89 2.28
N LEU A 33 23.95 -10.03 1.79
CA LEU A 33 23.19 -10.92 0.91
C LEU A 33 21.87 -11.41 1.54
N ILE A 34 21.84 -11.64 2.86
CA ILE A 34 20.61 -12.07 3.55
C ILE A 34 19.62 -10.92 3.62
N TYR A 35 20.09 -9.70 3.86
CA TYR A 35 19.26 -8.50 3.83
C TYR A 35 18.66 -8.27 2.43
N ASP A 36 19.45 -8.42 1.38
CA ASP A 36 18.98 -8.33 -0.01
C ASP A 36 17.91 -9.38 -0.32
N VAL A 37 18.06 -10.61 0.19
CA VAL A 37 17.04 -11.65 0.06
C VAL A 37 15.77 -11.26 0.80
N ILE A 38 15.86 -10.67 2.00
CA ILE A 38 14.68 -10.18 2.74
C ILE A 38 13.96 -9.09 1.95
N ARG A 39 14.67 -8.08 1.44
CA ARG A 39 14.09 -7.01 0.58
C ARG A 39 13.48 -7.59 -0.69
N MET A 40 14.14 -8.55 -1.32
CA MET A 40 13.62 -9.23 -2.51
C MET A 40 12.30 -9.96 -2.19
N GLU A 41 12.23 -10.73 -1.11
CA GLU A 41 11.02 -11.47 -0.73
C GLU A 41 9.88 -10.53 -0.29
N ALA A 42 10.22 -9.40 0.36
CA ALA A 42 9.28 -8.31 0.65
C ALA A 42 8.71 -7.71 -0.64
N SER A 43 9.56 -7.41 -1.62
CA SER A 43 9.15 -6.87 -2.93
C SER A 43 8.30 -7.84 -3.76
N LYS A 44 8.35 -9.14 -3.44
CA LYS A 44 7.47 -10.17 -4.01
C LYS A 44 6.17 -10.35 -3.22
N GLY A 45 6.01 -9.63 -2.11
CA GLY A 45 4.85 -9.67 -1.23
C GLY A 45 4.76 -10.95 -0.40
N TYR A 46 5.88 -11.64 -0.14
CA TYR A 46 5.89 -12.90 0.62
C TYR A 46 6.03 -12.71 2.12
N LEU A 47 6.52 -11.54 2.52
CA LEU A 47 6.60 -11.07 3.89
C LEU A 47 6.32 -9.57 3.90
N TRP A 48 6.00 -9.03 5.07
CA TRP A 48 6.01 -7.59 5.29
C TRP A 48 7.33 -7.21 5.95
N LEU A 49 7.97 -6.18 5.42
CA LEU A 49 9.23 -5.65 5.91
C LEU A 49 9.00 -4.23 6.41
N ASP A 50 9.30 -4.01 7.68
CA ASP A 50 9.29 -2.71 8.32
C ASP A 50 10.73 -2.22 8.46
N GLU A 51 11.10 -1.24 7.64
CA GLU A 51 12.42 -0.60 7.64
C GLU A 51 12.39 0.78 8.30
N ARG A 52 11.40 1.06 9.16
CA ARG A 52 11.33 2.35 9.84
C ARG A 52 12.58 2.58 10.69
N ASN A 53 13.06 3.83 10.68
CA ASN A 53 14.16 4.32 11.51
C ASN A 53 15.57 3.82 11.17
N LEU A 54 15.86 3.37 9.94
CA LEU A 54 17.24 2.99 9.55
C LEU A 54 18.30 4.06 9.86
N ASP A 55 17.93 5.33 9.76
CA ASP A 55 18.81 6.47 10.05
C ASP A 55 19.23 6.55 11.52
N THR A 56 18.41 6.03 12.45
CA THR A 56 18.66 6.09 13.90
C THR A 56 18.95 4.72 14.51
N HIS A 57 18.41 3.64 13.93
CA HIS A 57 18.48 2.28 14.44
C HIS A 57 18.71 1.30 13.28
N SER A 58 19.64 0.36 13.43
CA SER A 58 19.87 -0.69 12.43
C SER A 58 18.90 -1.87 12.54
N LEU A 59 17.69 -1.66 13.06
CA LEU A 59 16.71 -2.72 13.33
C LEU A 59 15.61 -2.72 12.27
N ILE A 60 15.33 -3.89 11.71
CA ILE A 60 14.19 -4.12 10.81
C ILE A 60 13.20 -5.10 11.43
N GLY A 61 11.92 -4.90 11.12
CA GLY A 61 10.83 -5.79 11.47
C GLY A 61 10.46 -6.70 10.30
N VAL A 62 10.44 -8.00 10.49
CA VAL A 62 10.04 -8.97 9.46
C VAL A 62 8.81 -9.75 9.92
N TYR A 63 7.70 -9.62 9.21
CA TYR A 63 6.45 -10.31 9.49
C TYR A 63 6.15 -11.33 8.39
N LYS A 64 5.95 -12.60 8.77
CA LYS A 64 5.66 -13.66 7.80
C LYS A 64 4.70 -14.71 8.33
N CYS A 65 3.99 -15.38 7.43
CA CYS A 65 3.22 -16.58 7.77
C CYS A 65 4.15 -17.67 8.31
N ARG A 66 3.75 -18.32 9.40
CA ARG A 66 4.40 -19.56 9.85
C ARG A 66 4.05 -20.76 8.96
N VAL A 67 2.80 -20.82 8.52
CA VAL A 67 2.26 -21.97 7.78
C VAL A 67 2.33 -21.70 6.27
N PRO A 68 2.98 -22.56 5.47
CA PRO A 68 3.05 -22.37 4.02
C PRO A 68 1.68 -22.30 3.34
N MET A 69 0.69 -23.02 3.85
CA MET A 69 -0.69 -23.00 3.35
C MET A 69 -1.32 -21.61 3.50
N ASP A 70 -1.08 -20.91 4.61
CA ASP A 70 -1.59 -19.55 4.82
C ASP A 70 -1.09 -18.63 3.72
N LEU A 71 0.21 -18.70 3.39
CA LEU A 71 0.80 -17.89 2.32
C LEU A 71 0.12 -18.13 0.96
N LEU A 72 -0.25 -19.37 0.65
CA LEU A 72 -0.99 -19.70 -0.58
C LEU A 72 -2.39 -19.09 -0.58
N VAL A 73 -3.10 -19.18 0.54
CA VAL A 73 -4.44 -18.60 0.71
C VAL A 73 -4.38 -17.08 0.59
N LEU A 74 -3.41 -16.42 1.23
CA LEU A 74 -3.23 -14.96 1.16
C LEU A 74 -2.90 -14.48 -0.25
N LYS A 75 -2.01 -15.20 -0.98
CA LYS A 75 -1.70 -14.90 -2.38
C LYS A 75 -2.92 -15.02 -3.28
N GLY A 76 -3.67 -16.10 -3.13
CA GLY A 76 -4.89 -16.32 -3.89
C GLY A 76 -5.96 -15.28 -3.59
N LEU A 77 -6.13 -14.91 -2.31
CA LEU A 77 -7.02 -13.84 -1.90
C LEU A 77 -6.61 -12.49 -2.50
N SER A 78 -5.31 -12.17 -2.49
CA SER A 78 -4.77 -10.94 -3.08
C SER A 78 -5.14 -10.84 -4.56
N ASN A 79 -4.92 -11.91 -5.32
CA ASN A 79 -5.29 -11.97 -6.73
C ASN A 79 -6.81 -11.83 -6.95
N VAL A 80 -7.63 -12.48 -6.14
CA VAL A 80 -9.09 -12.31 -6.21
C VAL A 80 -9.50 -10.86 -5.98
N ILE A 81 -8.97 -10.19 -4.95
CA ILE A 81 -9.31 -8.79 -4.66
C ILE A 81 -8.83 -7.87 -5.80
N LEU A 82 -7.60 -8.06 -6.28
CA LEU A 82 -7.04 -7.32 -7.41
C LEU A 82 -7.92 -7.41 -8.66
N THR A 83 -8.32 -8.63 -9.03
CA THR A 83 -9.06 -8.88 -10.27
C THR A 83 -10.55 -8.53 -10.17
N THR A 84 -11.18 -8.79 -9.03
CA THR A 84 -12.65 -8.67 -8.90
C THR A 84 -13.12 -7.39 -8.24
N VAL A 85 -12.36 -6.85 -7.29
CA VAL A 85 -12.74 -5.66 -6.51
C VAL A 85 -12.05 -4.42 -7.08
N ILE A 86 -10.72 -4.45 -7.18
CA ILE A 86 -9.92 -3.36 -7.76
C ILE A 86 -10.10 -3.30 -9.29
N LYS A 87 -10.51 -4.42 -9.91
CA LYS A 87 -10.67 -4.57 -11.37
C LYS A 87 -9.39 -4.25 -12.14
N ALA A 88 -8.26 -4.71 -11.62
CA ALA A 88 -6.98 -4.59 -12.29
C ALA A 88 -7.02 -5.24 -13.69
N GLN A 89 -6.19 -4.74 -14.60
CA GLN A 89 -6.11 -5.26 -15.96
C GLN A 89 -5.69 -6.75 -15.97
N PRO A 90 -6.06 -7.55 -16.98
CA PRO A 90 -5.80 -9.01 -16.97
C PRO A 90 -4.32 -9.43 -16.88
N ASN A 91 -3.38 -8.55 -17.22
CA ASN A 91 -1.94 -8.75 -17.09
C ASN A 91 -1.40 -8.45 -15.68
N ILE A 92 -2.22 -7.91 -14.79
CA ILE A 92 -1.88 -7.60 -13.39
C ILE A 92 -2.27 -8.79 -12.53
N SER A 93 -1.26 -9.54 -12.09
CA SER A 93 -1.45 -10.72 -11.24
C SER A 93 -0.99 -10.50 -9.80
N LYS A 94 -0.14 -9.49 -9.59
CA LYS A 94 0.42 -9.08 -8.32
C LYS A 94 0.21 -7.60 -8.11
N PHE A 95 0.16 -7.19 -6.86
CA PHE A 95 -0.06 -5.79 -6.50
C PHE A 95 1.05 -4.90 -7.07
N LYS A 96 2.30 -5.36 -6.98
CA LYS A 96 3.46 -4.63 -7.50
C LYS A 96 3.43 -4.38 -9.00
N ASP A 97 2.65 -5.14 -9.76
CA ASP A 97 2.56 -4.95 -11.21
C ASP A 97 1.85 -3.62 -11.54
N LEU A 98 1.07 -3.06 -10.60
CA LEU A 98 0.46 -1.72 -10.71
C LEU A 98 1.48 -0.59 -10.68
N LYS A 99 2.64 -0.81 -10.03
CA LYS A 99 3.69 0.21 -9.83
C LYS A 99 4.23 0.78 -11.13
N ALA A 100 4.46 -0.09 -12.12
CA ALA A 100 4.98 0.35 -13.42
C ALA A 100 4.00 1.29 -14.14
N MET A 101 2.69 1.02 -14.04
CA MET A 101 1.67 1.88 -14.64
C MET A 101 1.54 3.21 -13.92
N HIS A 102 1.67 3.22 -12.60
CA HIS A 102 1.68 4.43 -11.79
C HIS A 102 2.79 5.40 -12.22
N TYR A 103 4.03 4.93 -12.26
CA TYR A 103 5.17 5.78 -12.67
C TYR A 103 5.16 6.12 -14.16
N ALA A 104 4.69 5.21 -15.02
CA ALA A 104 4.51 5.51 -16.44
C ALA A 104 3.42 6.56 -16.69
N PHE A 105 2.39 6.64 -15.85
CA PHE A 105 1.38 7.69 -15.91
C PHE A 105 2.01 9.04 -15.55
N LEU A 106 2.79 9.11 -14.47
CA LEU A 106 3.46 10.33 -14.02
C LEU A 106 4.45 10.85 -15.07
N ASN A 107 5.25 9.97 -15.69
CA ASN A 107 6.25 10.32 -16.71
C ASN A 107 5.67 10.83 -18.05
N ARG A 108 4.33 10.93 -18.19
CA ARG A 108 3.65 11.39 -19.41
C ARG A 108 2.91 12.70 -19.19
N GLN A 109 3.09 13.33 -18.04
CA GLN A 109 2.33 14.52 -17.68
C GLN A 109 3.06 15.76 -18.14
N GLU A 110 2.30 16.66 -18.75
CA GLU A 110 2.74 17.95 -19.28
C GLU A 110 1.84 19.05 -18.68
N ASN A 111 2.30 20.30 -18.78
CA ASN A 111 1.62 21.49 -18.25
C ASN A 111 1.39 21.43 -16.73
N VAL A 112 2.19 20.65 -16.01
CA VAL A 112 2.16 20.56 -14.55
C VAL A 112 2.84 21.81 -13.97
N VAL A 113 2.20 22.46 -13.02
CA VAL A 113 2.74 23.64 -12.31
C VAL A 113 3.27 23.25 -10.95
N LYS A 114 2.59 22.29 -10.31
CA LYS A 114 2.88 21.87 -8.95
C LYS A 114 2.51 20.41 -8.78
N VAL A 115 3.32 19.70 -8.00
CA VAL A 115 3.06 18.33 -7.58
C VAL A 115 2.96 18.30 -6.06
N VAL A 116 1.93 17.60 -5.57
CA VAL A 116 1.78 17.23 -4.16
C VAL A 116 2.06 15.76 -4.05
N SER A 117 3.01 15.38 -3.21
CA SER A 117 3.23 14.00 -2.78
C SER A 117 2.66 13.85 -1.38
N ILE A 118 1.81 12.84 -1.19
CA ILE A 118 1.18 12.50 0.08
C ILE A 118 1.49 11.03 0.36
N ASP A 119 2.19 10.76 1.45
CA ASP A 119 2.45 9.41 1.93
C ASP A 119 1.45 9.02 3.03
N LEU A 120 0.61 8.02 2.71
CA LEU A 120 -0.41 7.45 3.60
C LEU A 120 0.07 6.19 4.34
N SER A 121 1.37 5.90 4.34
CA SER A 121 1.93 4.65 4.86
C SER A 121 1.63 4.50 6.36
N ASP A 122 1.84 5.55 7.14
CA ASP A 122 1.65 5.56 8.58
C ASP A 122 0.17 5.54 9.02
N CYS A 123 -0.76 5.97 8.15
CA CYS A 123 -2.19 5.92 8.44
C CYS A 123 -2.69 4.50 8.79
N MET A 124 -2.05 3.45 8.25
CA MET A 124 -2.47 2.06 8.48
C MET A 124 -2.50 1.66 9.97
N ASN A 125 -1.70 2.34 10.80
CA ASN A 125 -1.62 2.09 12.24
C ASN A 125 -2.78 2.71 13.03
N TYR A 126 -3.48 3.67 12.43
CA TYR A 126 -4.50 4.51 13.09
C TYR A 126 -5.91 4.26 12.55
N ILE A 127 -6.05 3.77 11.31
CA ILE A 127 -7.36 3.49 10.73
C ILE A 127 -8.03 2.35 11.50
N PRO A 128 -9.26 2.54 12.03
CA PRO A 128 -10.01 1.47 12.66
C PRO A 128 -10.23 0.29 11.71
N THR A 129 -10.03 -0.93 12.21
CA THR A 129 -10.25 -2.17 11.46
C THR A 129 -11.68 -2.29 10.91
N SER A 130 -12.67 -1.82 11.68
CA SER A 130 -14.07 -1.73 11.26
C SER A 130 -14.28 -0.83 10.05
N ARG A 131 -13.52 0.25 9.94
CA ARG A 131 -13.58 1.19 8.82
C ARG A 131 -12.96 0.60 7.56
N ILE A 132 -11.84 -0.12 7.71
CA ILE A 132 -11.25 -0.89 6.61
C ILE A 132 -12.27 -1.89 6.09
N LEU A 133 -12.92 -2.64 6.97
CA LEU A 133 -13.92 -3.65 6.60
C LEU A 133 -15.13 -3.08 5.88
N THR A 134 -15.72 -2.00 6.40
CA THR A 134 -16.92 -1.38 5.81
C THR A 134 -16.63 -0.72 4.47
N SER A 135 -15.39 -0.25 4.24
CA SER A 135 -14.99 0.29 2.94
C SER A 135 -14.81 -0.79 1.87
N GLN A 136 -14.59 -2.06 2.27
CA GLN A 136 -14.39 -3.12 1.29
C GLN A 136 -15.74 -3.38 0.58
N LYS A 137 -15.89 -2.85 -0.64
CA LYS A 137 -17.06 -3.08 -1.50
C LYS A 137 -17.11 -4.52 -2.04
N PHE A 138 -17.09 -5.52 -1.16
CA PHE A 138 -17.33 -6.91 -1.55
C PHE A 138 -18.79 -7.05 -2.00
N THR A 139 -19.00 -7.74 -3.12
CA THR A 139 -20.34 -8.02 -3.67
C THR A 139 -21.25 -8.76 -2.68
N ASN A 140 -20.66 -9.55 -1.77
CA ASN A 140 -21.35 -10.19 -0.66
C ASN A 140 -20.63 -9.88 0.65
N GLN A 141 -21.21 -9.03 1.50
CA GLN A 141 -20.71 -8.71 2.85
C GLN A 141 -20.58 -9.94 3.77
N TYR A 142 -21.12 -11.10 3.37
CA TYR A 142 -21.03 -12.37 4.12
C TYR A 142 -20.33 -13.49 3.32
N GLY A 143 -19.63 -13.13 2.24
CA GLY A 143 -18.91 -14.08 1.40
C GLY A 143 -17.65 -14.63 2.07
N VAL A 144 -17.12 -15.72 1.52
CA VAL A 144 -15.86 -16.33 1.98
C VAL A 144 -14.72 -15.30 2.02
N TYR A 145 -14.66 -14.39 1.05
CA TYR A 145 -13.63 -13.36 0.98
C TYR A 145 -13.72 -12.31 2.09
N PHE A 146 -14.92 -11.82 2.39
CA PHE A 146 -15.15 -10.91 3.52
C PHE A 146 -14.68 -11.57 4.82
N ASN A 147 -15.09 -12.82 5.07
CA ASN A 147 -14.70 -13.57 6.27
C ASN A 147 -13.18 -13.81 6.35
N LEU A 148 -12.50 -13.99 5.21
CA LEU A 148 -11.04 -14.13 5.20
C LEU A 148 -10.36 -12.80 5.50
N VAL A 149 -10.81 -11.70 4.89
CA VAL A 149 -10.26 -10.35 5.14
C VAL A 149 -10.47 -9.93 6.60
N GLU A 150 -11.68 -10.12 7.13
CA GLU A 150 -11.97 -9.91 8.56
C GLU A 150 -11.00 -10.65 9.47
N ARG A 151 -10.69 -11.91 9.16
CA ARG A 151 -9.72 -12.71 9.94
C ARG A 151 -8.27 -12.28 9.75
N ILE A 152 -7.92 -11.70 8.60
CA ILE A 152 -6.56 -11.22 8.32
C ILE A 152 -6.28 -9.94 9.09
N ILE A 153 -7.28 -9.07 9.21
CA ILE A 153 -7.09 -7.75 9.80
C ILE A 153 -6.64 -7.84 11.26
N ASP A 154 -7.20 -8.78 12.02
CA ASP A 154 -6.97 -8.99 13.46
C ASP A 154 -6.15 -10.27 13.73
N LEU A 155 -5.15 -10.58 12.90
CA LEU A 155 -4.31 -11.74 13.16
C LEU A 155 -3.38 -11.49 14.36
N PRO A 156 -3.27 -12.46 15.29
CA PRO A 156 -2.31 -12.35 16.36
C PRO A 156 -0.88 -12.39 15.80
N ILE A 157 -0.04 -11.47 16.27
CA ILE A 157 1.38 -11.41 15.94
C ILE A 157 2.17 -12.04 17.08
N TYR A 158 2.90 -13.10 16.77
CA TYR A 158 3.81 -13.78 17.66
C TYR A 158 5.21 -13.19 17.51
N ASP A 159 5.68 -12.51 18.55
CA ASP A 159 7.06 -12.07 18.68
C ASP A 159 7.97 -13.29 18.93
N PHE A 160 8.83 -13.59 17.97
CA PHE A 160 9.74 -14.71 18.08
C PHE A 160 10.81 -14.53 19.16
N HIS A 161 11.29 -13.30 19.38
CA HIS A 161 12.37 -13.01 20.32
C HIS A 161 11.87 -12.94 21.76
N ASN A 162 10.73 -12.29 21.98
CA ASN A 162 10.14 -12.12 23.30
C ASN A 162 9.19 -13.26 23.69
N HIS A 163 8.95 -14.22 22.78
CA HIS A 163 8.05 -15.36 22.97
C HIS A 163 6.64 -14.98 23.45
N CYS A 164 6.13 -13.83 23.01
CA CYS A 164 4.84 -13.30 23.41
C CYS A 164 3.98 -12.95 22.19
N PHE A 165 2.68 -12.77 22.44
CA PHE A 165 1.77 -12.23 21.44
C PHE A 165 1.52 -10.76 21.70
N PHE A 166 1.46 -9.96 20.64
CA PHE A 166 0.98 -8.59 20.71
C PHE A 166 -0.10 -8.35 19.64
N PRO A 167 -1.10 -7.50 19.93
CA PRO A 167 -2.12 -7.14 18.96
C PRO A 167 -1.53 -6.22 17.89
N SER A 168 -2.07 -6.27 16.67
CA SER A 168 -1.78 -5.24 15.66
C SER A 168 -2.47 -3.93 16.05
N THR A 169 -1.75 -2.81 15.97
CA THR A 169 -2.38 -1.49 15.91
C THR A 169 -2.87 -1.28 14.49
N GLY A 170 -4.17 -1.50 14.25
CA GLY A 170 -4.74 -1.43 12.90
C GLY A 170 -4.61 -2.73 12.11
N LEU A 171 -4.33 -2.63 10.81
CA LEU A 171 -4.25 -3.78 9.91
C LEU A 171 -3.00 -4.62 10.20
N THR A 172 -3.16 -5.94 10.36
CA THR A 172 -2.00 -6.83 10.47
C THR A 172 -1.06 -6.67 9.27
N PRO A 173 0.23 -6.33 9.49
CA PRO A 173 1.22 -6.21 8.43
C PRO A 173 1.68 -7.61 7.96
N ILE A 174 1.17 -8.07 6.81
CA ILE A 174 1.52 -9.38 6.26
C ILE A 174 1.47 -9.44 4.73
N GLY A 175 2.66 -9.49 4.12
CA GLY A 175 2.82 -9.75 2.69
C GLY A 175 2.01 -8.83 1.77
N GLU A 176 1.72 -9.32 0.57
CA GLU A 176 1.00 -8.56 -0.46
C GLU A 176 -0.44 -8.20 -0.05
N ILE A 177 -1.10 -9.09 0.68
CA ILE A 177 -2.53 -8.96 0.98
C ILE A 177 -2.83 -7.68 1.78
N THR A 178 -1.95 -7.29 2.69
CA THR A 178 -2.07 -6.04 3.45
C THR A 178 -2.05 -4.85 2.50
N HIS A 179 -1.12 -4.81 1.54
CA HIS A 179 -1.07 -3.74 0.53
C HIS A 179 -2.33 -3.70 -0.33
N VAL A 180 -2.86 -4.86 -0.74
CA VAL A 180 -4.07 -4.95 -1.55
C VAL A 180 -5.31 -4.46 -0.79
N ILE A 181 -5.44 -4.83 0.49
CA ILE A 181 -6.55 -4.38 1.35
C ILE A 181 -6.48 -2.85 1.54
N LEU A 182 -5.30 -2.31 1.85
CA LEU A 182 -5.09 -0.87 2.01
C LEU A 182 -5.34 -0.11 0.71
N HIS A 183 -4.84 -0.64 -0.41
CA HIS A 183 -5.05 -0.02 -1.70
C HIS A 183 -6.53 0.08 -2.05
N ASN A 184 -7.31 -0.98 -1.79
CA ASN A 184 -8.75 -0.97 -1.98
C ASN A 184 -9.46 -0.04 -0.99
N PHE A 185 -8.99 0.06 0.26
CA PHE A 185 -9.50 1.04 1.22
C PHE A 185 -9.33 2.46 0.70
N TYR A 186 -8.10 2.86 0.32
CA TYR A 186 -7.80 4.19 -0.19
C TYR A 186 -8.54 4.49 -1.50
N GLN A 187 -8.69 3.51 -2.39
CA GLN A 187 -9.51 3.67 -3.59
C GLN A 187 -10.97 4.00 -3.28
N ASN A 188 -11.54 3.37 -2.26
CA ASN A 188 -12.94 3.60 -1.90
C ASN A 188 -13.17 4.85 -1.05
N THR A 189 -12.10 5.49 -0.58
CA THR A 189 -12.16 6.61 0.37
C THR A 189 -11.50 7.85 -0.22
N VAL A 190 -10.18 7.84 -0.35
CA VAL A 190 -9.37 8.94 -0.88
C VAL A 190 -9.75 9.27 -2.32
N ASP A 191 -9.64 8.31 -3.24
CA ASP A 191 -9.91 8.53 -4.67
C ASP A 191 -11.35 9.00 -4.90
N SER A 192 -12.30 8.32 -4.25
CA SER A 192 -13.72 8.67 -4.33
C SER A 192 -14.01 10.08 -3.81
N LEU A 193 -13.29 10.57 -2.80
CA LEU A 193 -13.46 11.92 -2.28
C LEU A 193 -12.82 12.96 -3.22
N LEU A 194 -11.61 12.69 -3.70
CA LEU A 194 -10.90 13.56 -4.63
C LEU A 194 -11.72 13.78 -5.90
N GLU A 195 -12.20 12.69 -6.52
CA GLU A 195 -13.00 12.75 -7.75
C GLU A 195 -14.35 13.45 -7.53
N SER A 196 -14.93 13.32 -6.33
CA SER A 196 -16.21 13.97 -6.01
C SER A 196 -16.06 15.46 -5.68
N ARG A 197 -14.97 15.87 -5.03
CA ARG A 197 -14.75 17.27 -4.59
C ARG A 197 -14.04 18.11 -5.64
N TYR A 198 -13.14 17.50 -6.41
CA TYR A 198 -12.33 18.17 -7.43
C TYR A 198 -12.53 17.45 -8.78
N PRO A 199 -13.70 17.62 -9.44
CA PRO A 199 -13.94 17.02 -10.74
C PRO A 199 -12.85 17.42 -11.74
N GLY A 200 -12.26 16.43 -12.41
CA GLY A 200 -11.17 16.65 -13.37
C GLY A 200 -9.77 16.69 -12.76
N ILE A 201 -9.64 16.49 -11.44
CA ILE A 201 -8.33 16.40 -10.77
C ILE A 201 -7.42 15.35 -11.42
N THR A 202 -6.20 15.76 -11.74
CA THR A 202 -5.16 14.85 -12.20
C THR A 202 -4.39 14.33 -11.00
N TYR A 203 -4.49 13.03 -10.74
CA TYR A 203 -3.73 12.39 -9.66
C TYR A 203 -3.33 10.97 -10.07
N SER A 204 -2.38 10.40 -9.33
CA SER A 204 -2.02 9.00 -9.42
C SER A 204 -1.80 8.43 -8.04
N ARG A 205 -2.37 7.26 -7.75
CA ARG A 205 -2.20 6.58 -6.47
C ARG A 205 -1.76 5.13 -6.65
N TYR A 206 -0.73 4.73 -5.92
CA TYR A 206 -0.27 3.35 -5.82
C TYR A 206 -0.02 3.01 -4.35
N GLY A 207 -0.77 2.03 -3.84
CA GLY A 207 -0.75 1.71 -2.40
C GLY A 207 -1.05 2.93 -1.54
N HIS A 208 -0.06 3.33 -0.75
CA HIS A 208 -0.07 4.49 0.13
C HIS A 208 0.45 5.77 -0.52
N GLU A 209 1.15 5.66 -1.66
CA GLU A 209 1.70 6.80 -2.38
C GLU A 209 0.60 7.48 -3.20
N LEU A 210 0.38 8.77 -2.96
CA LEU A 210 -0.54 9.61 -3.71
C LEU A 210 0.21 10.81 -4.27
N PHE A 211 0.10 11.03 -5.56
CA PHE A 211 0.55 12.25 -6.23
C PHE A 211 -0.62 13.00 -6.82
N ILE A 212 -0.79 14.27 -6.45
CA ILE A 212 -1.76 15.19 -7.05
C ILE A 212 -0.99 16.16 -7.93
N LEU A 213 -1.44 16.33 -9.17
CA LEU A 213 -0.80 17.19 -10.17
C LEU A 213 -1.71 18.39 -10.43
N CYS A 214 -1.24 19.58 -10.07
CA CYS A 214 -1.91 20.83 -10.42
C CYS A 214 -1.41 21.28 -11.79
N LYS A 215 -2.31 21.36 -12.77
CA LYS A 215 -2.00 21.81 -14.13
C LYS A 215 -2.40 23.25 -14.35
N GLN A 216 -1.76 23.90 -15.32
CA GLN A 216 -2.07 25.29 -15.71
C GLN A 216 -3.53 25.48 -16.15
N THR A 217 -4.17 24.40 -16.62
CA THR A 217 -5.54 24.39 -17.14
C THR A 217 -6.60 24.01 -16.11
N ASP A 218 -6.21 23.70 -14.87
CA ASP A 218 -7.17 23.28 -13.85
C ASP A 218 -8.10 24.44 -13.47
N GLU A 219 -9.40 24.15 -13.34
CA GLU A 219 -10.41 25.15 -12.96
C GLU A 219 -10.41 25.45 -11.45
N PHE A 220 -9.63 24.70 -10.68
CA PHE A 220 -9.53 24.79 -9.23
C PHE A 220 -8.06 24.87 -8.81
N THR A 221 -7.81 25.36 -7.61
CA THR A 221 -6.52 25.33 -6.94
C THR A 221 -6.58 24.34 -5.79
N ILE A 222 -5.47 23.67 -5.50
CA ILE A 222 -5.29 22.86 -4.29
C ILE A 222 -4.13 23.47 -3.52
N ASP A 223 -4.41 23.87 -2.28
CA ASP A 223 -3.41 24.35 -1.33
C ASP A 223 -3.30 23.46 -0.07
N ASP A 224 -2.50 23.89 0.91
CA ASP A 224 -2.32 23.15 2.15
C ASP A 224 -3.64 22.98 2.92
N CYS A 225 -4.53 23.99 2.91
CA CYS A 225 -5.81 23.93 3.61
C CYS A 225 -6.75 22.92 2.95
N ASP A 226 -6.71 22.79 1.63
CA ASP A 226 -7.46 21.76 0.90
C ASP A 226 -7.00 20.36 1.28
N ILE A 227 -5.68 20.12 1.31
CA ILE A 227 -5.11 18.82 1.69
C ILE A 227 -5.45 18.49 3.15
N ASP A 228 -5.27 19.43 4.08
CA ASP A 228 -5.62 19.25 5.49
C ASP A 228 -7.11 18.90 5.65
N ASN A 229 -7.99 19.59 4.95
CA ASN A 229 -9.43 19.32 4.98
C ASN A 229 -9.79 17.95 4.36
N ILE A 230 -9.12 17.52 3.29
CA ILE A 230 -9.28 16.17 2.74
C ILE A 230 -8.91 15.12 3.79
N LEU A 231 -7.76 15.29 4.44
CA LEU A 231 -7.24 14.35 5.43
C LEU A 231 -8.12 14.31 6.69
N GLU A 232 -8.58 15.48 7.16
CA GLU A 232 -9.49 15.58 8.30
C GLU A 232 -10.84 14.91 8.02
N VAL A 233 -11.43 15.18 6.86
CA VAL A 233 -12.71 14.54 6.45
C VAL A 233 -12.56 13.03 6.32
N LEU A 234 -11.40 12.59 5.86
CA LEU A 234 -11.07 11.17 5.77
C LEU A 234 -10.51 10.62 7.08
N ASP A 235 -10.42 11.37 8.18
CA ASP A 235 -9.89 10.86 9.45
C ASP A 235 -8.55 10.12 9.23
N LEU A 236 -7.68 10.72 8.40
CA LEU A 236 -6.34 10.22 8.04
C LEU A 236 -5.31 11.12 8.70
N TYR A 237 -4.48 10.54 9.55
CA TYR A 237 -3.47 11.25 10.33
C TYR A 237 -2.09 10.64 10.13
N SER A 238 -1.07 11.38 10.58
CA SER A 238 0.34 10.99 10.44
C SER A 238 0.72 10.76 8.99
N VAL A 239 0.49 11.76 8.14
CA VAL A 239 0.88 11.72 6.72
C VAL A 239 2.10 12.61 6.50
N ASP A 240 2.94 12.24 5.54
CA ASP A 240 4.00 13.11 5.04
C ASP A 240 3.51 13.80 3.77
N ILE A 241 3.54 15.13 3.75
CA ILE A 241 3.09 15.95 2.62
C ILE A 241 4.28 16.75 2.11
N LYS A 242 4.61 16.57 0.84
CA LYS A 242 5.69 17.28 0.16
C LYS A 242 5.17 17.96 -1.09
N TRP A 243 5.55 19.22 -1.27
CA TRP A 243 5.21 19.99 -2.46
C TRP A 243 6.46 20.24 -3.29
N SER A 244 6.29 20.22 -4.61
CA SER A 244 7.31 20.68 -5.56
C SER A 244 6.65 21.50 -6.65
N SER A 245 7.18 22.70 -6.90
CA SER A 245 6.81 23.57 -8.02
C SER A 245 7.91 23.64 -9.09
N ASP A 246 9.13 23.23 -8.73
CA ASP A 246 10.35 23.35 -9.51
C ASP A 246 11.43 22.45 -8.87
N GLY A 247 11.35 21.14 -9.08
CA GLY A 247 12.41 20.27 -8.57
C GLY A 247 12.04 18.83 -8.30
N LEU A 248 12.84 18.24 -7.43
CA LEU A 248 12.92 16.81 -7.12
C LEU A 248 11.97 16.44 -5.96
N LEU A 249 11.09 15.46 -6.20
CA LEU A 249 10.39 14.75 -5.14
C LEU A 249 10.84 13.30 -5.10
N LEU A 250 11.35 12.84 -3.96
CA LEU A 250 11.63 11.42 -3.75
C LEU A 250 10.33 10.63 -3.57
N ALA A 251 10.30 9.43 -4.12
CA ALA A 251 9.18 8.50 -4.14
C ALA A 251 9.69 7.06 -3.93
N ASP A 252 8.78 6.11 -3.70
CA ASP A 252 9.09 4.68 -3.59
C ASP A 252 10.19 4.37 -2.57
N ASN A 253 10.07 4.88 -1.34
CA ASN A 253 11.11 4.77 -0.31
C ASN A 253 12.49 5.29 -0.76
N ASN A 254 12.49 6.35 -1.58
CA ASN A 254 13.67 6.95 -2.21
C ASN A 254 14.30 6.11 -3.34
N ASP A 255 13.65 5.05 -3.85
CA ASP A 255 14.12 4.33 -5.05
C ASP A 255 13.79 5.11 -6.34
N LYS A 256 12.80 6.00 -6.30
CA LYS A 256 12.36 6.84 -7.42
C LYS A 256 12.44 8.31 -7.09
N ALA A 257 12.54 9.13 -8.14
CA ALA A 257 12.35 10.56 -8.01
C ALA A 257 11.52 11.13 -9.16
N LEU A 258 10.64 12.07 -8.83
CA LEU A 258 9.87 12.87 -9.77
C LEU A 258 10.59 14.20 -9.97
N ILE A 259 10.85 14.56 -11.22
CA ILE A 259 11.47 15.83 -11.60
C ILE A 259 10.43 16.63 -12.37
N LEU A 260 10.02 17.77 -11.80
CA LEU A 260 9.18 18.75 -12.50
C LEU A 260 10.08 19.79 -13.16
N HIS A 261 10.07 19.81 -14.50
CA HIS A 261 10.82 20.76 -15.31
C HIS A 261 10.07 22.10 -15.42
N GLU A 262 10.81 23.19 -15.72
CA GLU A 262 10.24 24.55 -15.84
C GLU A 262 9.18 24.67 -16.95
N ASP A 263 9.23 23.81 -17.96
CA ASP A 263 8.22 23.74 -19.04
C ASP A 263 6.93 23.00 -18.62
N GLY A 264 6.90 22.47 -17.40
CA GLY A 264 5.78 21.71 -16.83
C GLY A 264 5.75 20.24 -17.25
N CYS A 265 6.82 19.71 -17.84
CA CYS A 265 6.99 18.28 -18.06
C CYS A 265 7.40 17.59 -16.75
N LEU A 266 6.76 16.45 -16.46
CA LEU A 266 7.08 15.61 -15.32
C LEU A 266 7.79 14.34 -15.78
N GLU A 267 8.98 14.08 -15.24
CA GLU A 267 9.73 12.85 -15.49
C GLU A 267 9.92 12.04 -14.21
N VAL A 268 10.03 10.73 -14.36
CA VAL A 268 10.31 9.79 -13.26
C VAL A 268 11.62 9.08 -13.52
N TRP A 269 12.56 9.26 -12.61
CA TRP A 269 13.91 8.71 -12.67
C TRP A 269 14.10 7.67 -11.56
N ASN A 270 15.08 6.76 -11.72
CA ASN A 270 15.58 6.05 -10.54
C ASN A 270 16.44 7.04 -9.75
N SER A 271 16.36 7.02 -8.43
CA SER A 271 17.17 7.94 -7.61
C SER A 271 18.67 7.69 -7.77
N GLU A 272 19.08 6.48 -8.17
CA GLU A 272 20.48 6.14 -8.47
C GLU A 272 21.01 6.78 -9.76
N ASP A 273 20.11 7.23 -10.65
CA ASP A 273 20.47 7.84 -11.94
C ASP A 273 20.64 9.38 -11.85
N ILE A 274 20.49 9.96 -10.65
CA ILE A 274 20.55 11.41 -10.36
C ILE A 274 21.88 11.74 -9.66
#